data_AF-I3D5J1-F1
#
_entry.id   AF-I3D5J1-F1
#
_cell.length_a   1.000
_cell.length_b   1.000
_cell.length_c   1.000
_cell.angle_alpha   90.00
_cell.angle_beta   90.00
_cell.angle_gamma   90.00
#
_symmetry.space_group_name_H-M   'P 1'
#
loop_
_entity.id
_entity.type
_entity.pdbx_description
1 polymer ?
#
loop_
_entity_poly.entity_id
_entity_poly.type
_entity_poly.pdbx_seq_one_letter_code
_entity_poly.pdbx_strand_id
1 'polypeptide(L)' 'MAIYYGDTNKKQVHDLNNQKDSCEIDEIKIVHKRYFIPDTFTQANSEGYTSCIYCIGDLQK' A
#
# COMPACT_ATOMS: atom_id res chain seq x y z
N MET A 1 6.39 -9.47 9.54
CA MET A 1 5.77 -9.87 8.26
C MET A 1 5.18 -8.62 7.64
N ALA A 2 5.73 -8.12 6.52
CA ALA A 2 5.16 -6.96 5.85
C ALA A 2 3.94 -7.40 5.04
N ILE A 3 2.82 -6.69 5.19
CA ILE A 3 1.56 -6.97 4.54
C ILE A 3 1.20 -5.67 3.80
N TYR A 4 1.51 -5.61 2.51
CA TYR A 4 1.33 -4.47 1.62
C TYR A 4 0.00 -4.62 0.88
N TYR A 5 -0.88 -3.62 0.99
CA TYR A 5 -2.10 -3.53 0.19
C TYR A 5 -1.92 -2.55 -0.96
N GLY A 6 -2.27 -2.98 -2.15
CA GLY A 6 -2.48 -2.12 -3.29
C GLY A 6 -3.90 -1.59 -3.31
N ASP A 7 -4.05 -0.29 -3.45
CA ASP A 7 -5.28 0.35 -3.88
C ASP A 7 -5.27 0.48 -5.41
N THR A 8 -6.11 -0.27 -6.10
CA THR A 8 -6.23 -0.19 -7.57
C THR A 8 -6.88 1.11 -8.04
N ASN A 9 -7.62 1.81 -7.18
CA ASN A 9 -8.32 3.04 -7.53
C ASN A 9 -7.34 4.23 -7.65
N LYS A 10 -6.53 4.47 -6.62
CA LYS A 10 -5.48 5.50 -6.60
C LYS A 10 -4.14 5.00 -7.17
N LYS A 11 -4.01 3.69 -7.44
CA LYS A 11 -2.75 3.01 -7.79
C LYS A 11 -1.65 3.30 -6.76
N GLN A 12 -2.01 3.15 -5.48
CA GLN A 12 -1.09 3.36 -4.37
C GLN A 12 -0.91 2.08 -3.59
N VAL A 13 0.28 1.83 -3.06
CA VAL A 13 0.55 0.75 -2.13
C VAL A 13 0.68 1.31 -0.73
N HIS A 14 0.07 0.60 0.20
CA HIS A 14 -0.03 0.96 1.59
C HIS A 14 0.53 -0.18 2.46
N ASP A 15 1.17 0.18 3.57
CA ASP A 15 1.71 -0.78 4.52
C ASP A 15 0.76 -0.95 5.70
N LEU A 16 0.32 -2.18 5.97
CA LEU A 16 -0.58 -2.49 7.09
C LEU A 16 0.11 -2.48 8.45
N ASN A 17 1.42 -2.66 8.52
CA ASN A 17 2.14 -2.55 9.80
C ASN A 17 2.34 -1.10 10.20
N ASN A 18 2.39 -0.19 9.22
CA ASN A 18 2.53 1.25 9.44
C ASN A 18 1.29 2.02 9.01
N GLN A 19 0.10 1.44 9.22
CA GLN A 19 -1.17 2.11 8.97
C GLN A 19 -1.29 3.36 9.85
N LYS A 20 -1.53 4.50 9.20
CA LYS A 20 -1.88 5.77 9.86
C LYS A 20 -3.29 6.15 9.43
N ASP A 21 -4.06 6.81 10.30
CA ASP A 21 -5.39 7.34 9.95
C ASP A 21 -5.37 8.17 8.66
N SER A 22 -4.30 8.94 8.43
CA SER A 22 -4.13 9.76 7.22
C SER A 22 -3.99 8.97 5.93
N CYS A 23 -3.82 7.65 5.99
CA CYS A 23 -3.62 6.83 4.81
C CYS A 23 -4.88 6.12 4.30
N GLU A 24 -6.04 6.34 4.95
CA GLU A 24 -7.39 6.01 4.47
C GLU A 24 -7.54 4.55 3.99
N ILE A 25 -6.71 3.61 4.46
CA ILE A 25 -6.76 2.21 3.98
C ILE A 25 -8.11 1.56 4.28
N ASP A 26 -8.71 1.92 5.41
CA ASP A 26 -10.01 1.37 5.80
C ASP A 26 -11.13 1.84 4.87
N GLU A 27 -10.98 3.02 4.27
CA GLU A 27 -11.92 3.56 3.26
C GLU A 27 -11.73 2.91 1.88
N ILE A 28 -10.61 2.22 1.65
CA ILE A 28 -10.43 1.44 0.43
C ILE A 28 -11.47 0.31 0.43
N LYS A 29 -12.31 0.29 -0.61
CA LYS A 29 -13.27 -0.79 -0.79
C LYS A 29 -12.53 -2.10 -1.06
N ILE A 30 -13.07 -3.22 -0.55
CA ILE A 30 -12.49 -4.56 -0.72
C ILE A 30 -12.22 -4.88 -2.21
N VAL A 31 -13.08 -4.42 -3.12
CA VAL A 31 -12.91 -4.61 -4.58
C VAL A 31 -11.66 -3.92 -5.14
N HIS A 32 -11.16 -2.89 -4.47
CA HIS A 32 -9.97 -2.16 -4.87
C HIS A 32 -8.70 -2.64 -4.16
N LYS A 33 -8.85 -3.43 -3.07
CA LYS A 33 -7.73 -4.01 -2.33
C LYS A 33 -7.08 -5.13 -3.14
N ARG A 34 -5.79 -4.96 -3.42
CA ARG A 34 -4.92 -5.91 -4.11
C ARG A 34 -3.84 -6.37 -3.14
N TYR A 35 -3.54 -7.66 -3.12
CA TYR A 35 -2.35 -8.17 -2.43
C TYR A 35 -1.24 -8.41 -3.44
N PHE A 36 0.00 -8.31 -2.98
CA PHE A 36 1.18 -8.53 -3.80
C PHE A 36 1.80 -9.88 -3.44
N ILE A 37 2.25 -10.63 -4.44
CA ILE A 37 3.02 -11.86 -4.24
C ILE A 37 4.28 -11.76 -5.12
N PRO A 38 5.48 -11.59 -4.54
CA PRO A 38 5.78 -11.54 -3.11
C PRO A 38 5.28 -10.25 -2.44
N ASP A 39 4.91 -10.36 -1.16
CA ASP A 39 4.31 -9.28 -0.36
C ASP A 39 5.37 -8.20 -0.01
N THR A 40 5.71 -7.41 -1.02
CA THR A 40 6.82 -6.44 -1.00
C THR A 40 6.43 -5.17 -1.73
N PHE A 41 6.93 -4.03 -1.24
CA PHE A 41 6.82 -2.76 -1.94
C PHE A 41 7.39 -2.82 -3.36
N THR A 42 8.50 -3.55 -3.56
CA THR A 42 9.13 -3.72 -4.86
C THR A 42 8.20 -4.36 -5.89
N GLN A 43 7.46 -5.41 -5.49
CA GLN A 43 6.47 -6.05 -6.37
C GLN A 43 5.35 -5.06 -6.72
N ALA A 44 4.84 -4.33 -5.74
CA ALA A 44 3.81 -3.33 -5.95
C ALA A 44 4.26 -2.22 -6.93
N ASN A 45 5.48 -1.72 -6.74
CA ASN A 45 6.06 -0.72 -7.63
C ASN A 45 6.28 -1.26 -9.05
N SER A 46 6.66 -2.54 -9.18
CA SER A 46 6.78 -3.23 -10.47
C SER A 46 5.43 -3.35 -11.18
N GLU A 47 4.33 -3.53 -10.45
CA GLU A 47 2.96 -3.51 -10.98
C GLU A 47 2.44 -2.10 -11.29
N GLY A 48 3.23 -1.06 -11.01
CA GLY A 48 2.88 0.34 -11.29
C GLY A 48 2.11 1.04 -10.16
N TYR A 49 2.19 0.52 -8.94
CA TYR A 49 1.65 1.18 -7.75
C TYR A 49 2.70 2.09 -7.11
N THR A 50 2.27 3.25 -6.65
CA THR A 50 3.12 4.25 -6.00
C THR A 50 3.06 4.14 -4.48
N SER A 51 4.12 4.47 -3.75
CA SER A 51 4.10 4.46 -2.28
C SER A 51 3.09 5.46 -1.73
N CYS A 52 2.27 5.01 -0.78
CA CYS A 52 1.48 5.92 0.02
C CYS A 52 2.43 6.76 0.89
N ILE A 53 2.37 8.09 0.75
CA ILE A 53 3.24 9.02 1.49
C ILE A 53 3.08 8.93 3.01
N TYR A 54 1.90 8.50 3.47
CA TYR A 54 1.56 8.45 4.88
C TYR A 54 1.98 7.15 5.56
N CYS A 55 1.67 6.00 4.95
CA CYS A 55 2.05 4.69 5.52
C CYS A 55 3.45 4.21 5.08
N ILE A 56 3.93 4.58 3.87
CA ILE A 56 5.23 4.13 3.31
C ILE A 56 6.24 5.26 3.16
N GLY A 57 5.82 6.47 2.80
CA GLY A 57 6.72 7.59 2.54
C GLY A 57 7.63 7.98 3.72
N ASP A 58 7.22 7.63 4.94
CA ASP A 58 7.97 7.85 6.18
C ASP A 58 9.05 6.78 6.45
N LEU A 59 8.98 5.61 5.79
CA LEU A 59 9.90 4.49 5.98
C LEU A 59 11.21 4.58 5.18
N GLN A 60 11.38 5.61 4.33
CA GLN A 60 12.60 5.80 3.52
C GLN A 60 13.53 6.91 4.04
N LYS A 61 13.37 7.36 5.29
CA LYS A 61 14.28 8.34 5.92
C LYS A 61 15.32 7.70 6.84
#